data_AF-A0A5C4T484-F1
#
_entry.id   AF-A0A5C4T484-F1
#
_cell.length_a   1.000
_cell.length_b   1.000
_cell.length_c   1.000
_cell.angle_alpha   90.00
_cell.angle_beta   90.00
_cell.angle_gamma   90.00
#
_symmetry.space_group_name_H-M   'P 1'
#
loop_
_entity.id
_entity.type
_entity.pdbx_description
1 polymer ?
#
loop_
_entity_poly.entity_id
_entity_poly.type
_entity_poly.pdbx_seq_one_letter_code
_entity_poly.pdbx_strand_id
1 'polypeptide(L)'
;MENDKFLEFVQQKLSALKLEMDSDLNSPEHEYQRLWGRYEAYEEVLDQYRQIMGIVIKPPVKYKWRCPECEMEILGDTQDAHYACGNCSCRPWDNDGKDIEMVFVGEVADWSDEDK
;
A
#
# COMPACT_ATOMS: atom_id res chain seq x y z
N MET A 1 -3.60 13.05 -27.33
CA MET A 1 -2.22 12.65 -27.68
C MET A 1 -2.16 11.13 -27.66
N GLU A 2 -1.25 10.45 -28.37
CA GLU A 2 -1.18 8.97 -28.36
C GLU A 2 -0.84 8.42 -26.97
N ASN A 3 -0.08 9.20 -26.21
CA ASN A 3 0.30 8.91 -24.83
C ASN A 3 -0.92 8.78 -23.88
N ASP A 4 -1.95 9.62 -24.03
CA ASP A 4 -3.14 9.56 -23.17
C ASP A 4 -3.92 8.26 -23.36
N LYS A 5 -4.00 7.76 -24.61
CA LYS A 5 -4.73 6.53 -24.95
C LYS A 5 -4.05 5.29 -24.39
N PHE A 6 -2.72 5.29 -24.33
CA PHE A 6 -1.95 4.20 -23.72
C PHE A 6 -2.17 4.15 -22.21
N LEU A 7 -2.10 5.29 -21.53
CA LEU A 7 -2.33 5.39 -20.10
C LEU A 7 -3.74 4.92 -19.73
N GLU A 8 -4.75 5.40 -20.45
CA GLU A 8 -6.15 4.96 -20.30
C GLU A 8 -6.31 3.46 -20.49
N PHE A 9 -5.65 2.88 -21.51
CA PHE A 9 -5.68 1.45 -21.75
C PHE A 9 -5.10 0.64 -20.59
N VAL A 10 -3.90 1.02 -20.10
CA VAL A 10 -3.24 0.32 -18.99
C VAL A 10 -4.06 0.41 -17.70
N GLN A 11 -4.58 1.60 -17.37
CA GLN A 11 -5.43 1.81 -16.19
C GLN A 11 -6.75 1.02 -16.26
N GLN A 12 -7.38 0.93 -17.43
CA GLN A 12 -8.57 0.11 -17.63
C GLN A 12 -8.26 -1.39 -17.43
N LYS A 13 -7.10 -1.87 -17.90
CA LYS A 13 -6.68 -3.27 -17.69
C LYS A 13 -6.43 -3.59 -16.22
N LEU A 14 -5.74 -2.71 -15.50
CA LEU A 14 -5.52 -2.87 -14.06
C LEU A 14 -6.83 -2.89 -13.28
N SER A 15 -7.74 -1.97 -13.58
CA SER A 15 -9.05 -1.91 -12.91
C SER A 15 -9.89 -3.15 -13.18
N ALA A 16 -9.89 -3.66 -14.42
CA ALA A 16 -10.60 -4.89 -14.77
C ALA A 16 -10.00 -6.13 -14.08
N LEU A 17 -8.67 -6.24 -14.05
CA LEU A 17 -7.99 -7.35 -13.37
C LEU A 17 -8.23 -7.35 -11.86
N LYS A 18 -8.21 -6.16 -11.25
CA LYS A 18 -8.52 -6.02 -9.81
C LYS A 18 -9.95 -6.46 -9.50
N LEU A 19 -10.91 -6.05 -10.32
CA LEU A 19 -12.30 -6.51 -10.20
C LEU A 19 -12.43 -8.02 -10.40
N GLU A 20 -11.71 -8.59 -11.38
CA GLU A 20 -11.70 -10.03 -11.64
C GLU A 20 -11.16 -10.79 -10.42
N MET A 21 -10.04 -10.35 -9.86
CA MET A 21 -9.47 -10.92 -8.63
C MET A 21 -10.39 -10.78 -7.41
N ASP A 22 -11.01 -9.61 -7.21
CA ASP A 22 -11.93 -9.37 -6.09
C ASP A 22 -13.23 -10.18 -6.24
N SER A 23 -13.67 -10.43 -7.49
CA SER A 23 -14.85 -11.25 -7.77
C SER A 23 -14.60 -12.74 -7.63
N ASP A 24 -13.34 -13.15 -7.77
CA ASP A 24 -12.93 -14.56 -7.86
C ASP A 24 -12.16 -15.02 -6.61
N LEU A 25 -12.62 -14.57 -5.44
CA LEU A 25 -12.06 -14.93 -4.12
C LEU A 25 -12.09 -16.45 -3.83
N ASN A 26 -12.84 -17.24 -4.60
CA ASN A 26 -12.94 -18.70 -4.48
C ASN A 26 -12.25 -19.46 -5.62
N SER A 27 -11.51 -18.77 -6.49
CA SER A 27 -10.82 -19.40 -7.61
C SER A 27 -9.70 -20.33 -7.14
N PRO A 28 -9.37 -21.38 -7.93
CA PRO A 28 -8.17 -22.18 -7.68
C PRO A 28 -6.93 -21.30 -7.58
N GLU A 29 -6.04 -21.60 -6.64
CA GLU A 29 -4.83 -20.80 -6.36
C GLU A 29 -4.01 -20.47 -7.62
N HIS A 30 -3.92 -21.42 -8.56
CA HIS A 30 -3.21 -21.24 -9.82
C HIS A 30 -3.86 -20.20 -10.76
N GLU A 31 -5.17 -20.03 -10.70
CA GLU A 31 -5.89 -19.03 -11.50
C GLU A 31 -5.68 -17.63 -10.91
N TYR A 32 -5.78 -17.51 -9.59
CA TYR A 32 -5.43 -16.29 -8.86
C TYR A 32 -3.98 -15.86 -9.10
N GLN A 33 -3.01 -16.77 -9.01
CA GLN A 33 -1.59 -16.49 -9.30
C GLN A 33 -1.39 -15.98 -10.74
N ARG A 34 -2.13 -16.53 -11.71
CA ARG A 34 -2.05 -16.10 -13.10
C ARG A 34 -2.65 -14.71 -13.31
N LEU A 35 -3.74 -14.39 -12.61
CA LEU A 35 -4.33 -13.04 -12.60
C LEU A 35 -3.40 -12.03 -11.93
N TRP A 36 -2.80 -12.40 -10.79
CA TRP A 36 -1.83 -11.59 -10.09
C TRP A 36 -0.59 -11.27 -10.93
N GLY A 37 0.02 -12.26 -11.57
CA GLY A 37 1.17 -12.02 -12.44
C GLY A 37 0.85 -11.13 -13.64
N ARG A 38 -0.38 -11.17 -14.16
CA ARG A 38 -0.84 -10.21 -15.18
C ARG A 38 -1.02 -8.81 -14.61
N TYR A 39 -1.54 -8.69 -13.39
CA TYR A 39 -1.70 -7.42 -12.69
C TYR A 39 -0.34 -6.75 -12.47
N GLU A 40 0.64 -7.47 -11.93
CA GLU A 40 2.01 -7.00 -11.73
C GLU A 40 2.65 -6.52 -13.04
N ALA A 41 2.48 -7.26 -14.13
CA ALA A 41 3.03 -6.85 -15.43
C ALA A 41 2.44 -5.52 -15.94
N TYR A 42 1.16 -5.26 -15.70
CA TYR A 42 0.55 -3.98 -16.06
C TYR A 42 0.94 -2.83 -15.11
N GLU A 43 1.18 -3.09 -13.83
CA GLU A 43 1.75 -2.12 -12.89
C GLU A 43 3.16 -1.71 -13.33
N GLU A 44 4.01 -2.67 -13.72
CA GLU A 44 5.35 -2.39 -14.22
C GLU A 44 5.33 -1.53 -15.50
N VAL A 45 4.44 -1.85 -16.44
CA VAL A 45 4.25 -1.05 -17.66
C VAL A 45 3.77 0.37 -17.34
N LEU A 46 2.89 0.51 -16.35
CA LEU A 46 2.41 1.81 -15.90
C LEU A 46 3.53 2.63 -15.25
N ASP A 47 4.36 1.99 -14.44
CA ASP A 47 5.50 2.64 -13.79
C ASP A 47 6.55 3.10 -14.81
N GLN A 48 6.94 2.22 -15.74
CA GLN A 48 7.86 2.57 -16.85
C GLN A 48 7.32 3.74 -17.68
N TYR A 49 6.01 3.74 -17.98
CA TYR A 49 5.39 4.84 -18.70
C TYR A 49 5.43 6.16 -17.91
N ARG A 50 5.18 6.12 -16.59
CA ARG A 50 5.28 7.30 -15.72
C ARG A 50 6.72 7.82 -15.66
N GLN A 51 7.71 6.94 -15.59
CA GLN A 51 9.13 7.30 -15.67
C GLN A 51 9.47 7.97 -17.00
N ILE A 52 9.04 7.41 -18.14
CA ILE A 52 9.27 7.98 -19.49
C ILE A 52 8.63 9.36 -19.62
N MET A 53 7.44 9.55 -19.06
CA MET A 53 6.72 10.82 -19.09
C MET A 53 7.25 11.85 -18.08
N GLY A 54 8.25 11.49 -17.26
CA GLY A 54 8.76 12.35 -16.19
C GLY A 54 7.72 12.63 -15.10
N ILE A 55 6.70 11.78 -14.97
CA ILE A 55 5.69 11.86 -13.92
C ILE A 55 6.35 11.35 -12.65
N VAL A 56 6.80 12.28 -11.80
CA VAL A 56 7.30 11.97 -10.47
C VAL A 56 6.13 11.50 -9.61
N ILE A 57 6.01 10.18 -9.42
CA ILE A 57 5.15 9.62 -8.38
C ILE A 57 5.82 10.01 -7.06
N LYS A 58 5.18 10.88 -6.27
CA LYS A 58 5.65 11.11 -4.90
C LYS A 58 5.55 9.77 -4.16
N PRO A 59 6.61 9.34 -3.45
CA PRO A 59 6.52 8.12 -2.65
C PRO A 59 5.33 8.20 -1.71
N PRO A 60 4.64 7.08 -1.43
CA PRO A 60 3.54 7.08 -0.49
C PRO A 60 4.04 7.61 0.85
N VAL A 61 3.34 8.63 1.37
CA VAL A 61 3.63 9.17 2.69
C VAL A 61 3.15 8.15 3.71
N LYS A 62 4.07 7.61 4.49
CA LYS A 62 3.76 6.79 5.66
C LYS A 62 3.78 7.69 6.88
N TYR A 63 2.96 7.36 7.86
CA TYR A 63 2.86 8.05 9.14
C TYR A 63 3.47 7.17 10.21
N LYS A 64 4.38 7.73 10.99
CA LYS A 64 5.12 7.02 12.02
C LYS A 64 4.52 7.30 13.38
N TRP A 65 4.29 6.21 14.12
CA TRP A 65 3.73 6.21 15.46
C TRP A 65 4.67 5.49 16.40
N ARG A 66 4.75 5.92 17.66
CA ARG A 66 5.53 5.28 18.71
C ARG A 66 4.64 4.88 19.87
N CYS A 67 4.77 3.65 20.34
CA CYS A 67 4.09 3.21 21.54
C CYS A 67 4.78 3.82 22.78
N PRO A 68 4.05 4.44 23.72
CA PRO A 68 4.66 5.04 24.91
C PRO A 68 5.15 4.00 25.94
N GLU A 69 4.65 2.76 25.90
CA GLU A 69 5.03 1.69 26.83
C GLU A 69 6.20 0.85 26.30
N CYS A 70 6.15 0.44 25.03
CA CYS A 70 7.12 -0.45 24.40
C CYS A 70 8.21 0.30 23.61
N GLU A 71 8.10 1.63 23.44
CA GLU A 71 8.89 2.48 22.53
C GLU A 71 8.95 2.01 21.06
N MET A 72 8.18 0.98 20.70
CA MET A 72 8.15 0.40 19.38
C MET A 72 7.55 1.38 18.38
N GLU A 73 8.16 1.45 17.20
CA GLU A 73 7.73 2.31 16.11
C GLU A 73 6.92 1.51 15.09
N ILE A 74 5.79 2.07 14.66
CA ILE A 74 4.86 1.46 13.70
C ILE A 74 4.65 2.46 12.56
N LEU A 75 4.60 1.96 11.33
CA LEU A 75 4.33 2.75 10.14
C LEU A 75 2.91 2.52 9.66
N GLY A 76 2.31 3.58 9.14
CA GLY A 76 0.91 3.58 8.74
C GLY A 76 0.60 4.37 7.48
N ASP A 77 -0.51 4.04 6.84
CA ASP A 77 -0.96 4.70 5.60
C ASP A 77 -1.84 5.93 5.85
N THR A 78 -2.35 6.10 7.08
CA THR A 78 -3.19 7.25 7.46
C THR A 78 -2.75 7.83 8.82
N GLN A 79 -3.00 9.14 8.99
CA GLN A 79 -2.78 9.87 10.26
C GLN A 79 -3.77 9.47 11.36
N ASP A 80 -4.82 8.73 11.01
CA ASP A 80 -5.87 8.28 11.93
C ASP A 80 -5.82 6.76 12.14
N ALA A 81 -4.76 6.08 11.70
CA ALA A 81 -4.74 4.63 11.77
C ALA A 81 -4.53 4.09 13.19
N HIS A 82 -5.40 3.16 13.57
CA HIS A 82 -5.42 2.51 14.86
C HIS A 82 -4.51 1.25 14.85
N TYR A 83 -3.27 1.35 15.34
CA TYR A 83 -2.26 0.27 15.37
C TYR A 83 -2.07 -0.46 16.70
N ALA A 84 -2.19 -1.79 16.72
CA ALA A 84 -1.79 -2.61 17.87
C ALA A 84 -0.25 -2.74 17.99
N CYS A 85 0.39 -2.36 19.12
CA CYS A 85 1.78 -2.76 19.44
C CYS A 85 1.78 -4.28 19.70
N GLY A 86 2.35 -5.04 18.76
CA GLY A 86 2.47 -6.50 18.87
C GLY A 86 3.37 -6.99 20.03
N ASN A 87 4.13 -6.10 20.67
CA ASN A 87 5.05 -6.45 21.76
C ASN A 87 4.44 -6.28 23.16
N CYS A 88 3.67 -5.22 23.41
CA CYS A 88 3.05 -4.96 24.71
C CYS A 88 1.51 -5.04 24.69
N SER A 89 0.93 -5.53 23.59
CA SER A 89 -0.52 -5.67 23.37
C SER A 89 -1.33 -4.37 23.46
N CYS A 90 -0.68 -3.20 23.43
CA CYS A 90 -1.37 -1.91 23.43
C CYS A 90 -2.11 -1.72 22.10
N ARG A 91 -3.38 -1.30 22.13
CA ARG A 91 -4.18 -1.06 20.92
C ARG A 91 -4.86 0.31 21.05
N PRO A 92 -5.05 1.07 19.96
CA PRO A 92 -5.87 2.26 19.98
C PRO A 92 -7.33 1.81 19.99
N TRP A 93 -8.17 2.71 20.46
CA TRP A 93 -9.58 2.54 20.82
C TRP A 93 -10.37 1.49 20.01
N ASP A 94 -11.27 0.80 20.72
CA ASP A 94 -12.29 -0.16 20.26
C ASP A 94 -11.96 -1.67 20.24
N ASN A 95 -11.00 -2.17 21.02
CA ASN A 95 -10.92 -3.62 21.29
C ASN A 95 -10.29 -3.94 22.66
N ASP A 96 -11.10 -4.06 23.72
CA ASP A 96 -10.89 -4.78 25.00
C ASP A 96 -9.46 -4.82 25.62
N GLY A 97 -8.59 -3.87 25.26
CA GLY A 97 -7.22 -3.72 25.69
C GLY A 97 -7.03 -2.44 26.49
N LYS A 98 -5.85 -2.23 27.08
CA LYS A 98 -5.55 -0.94 27.74
C LYS A 98 -5.49 0.16 26.69
N ASP A 99 -6.40 1.12 26.81
CA ASP A 99 -6.47 2.32 25.97
C ASP A 99 -5.17 3.10 26.07
N ILE A 100 -4.34 3.03 25.02
CA ILE A 100 -3.10 3.78 24.96
C ILE A 100 -3.08 4.54 23.65
N GLU A 101 -3.12 5.86 23.76
CA GLU A 101 -2.92 6.78 22.66
C GLU A 101 -1.46 6.67 22.20
N MET A 102 -1.26 6.19 20.97
CA MET A 102 0.09 6.13 20.39
C MET A 102 0.58 7.54 20.10
N VAL A 103 1.87 7.78 20.32
CA VAL A 103 2.48 9.10 20.08
C VAL A 103 2.80 9.23 18.60
N PHE A 104 2.15 10.18 17.92
CA PHE A 104 2.51 10.52 16.54
C PHE A 104 3.92 11.12 16.50
N VAL A 105 4.79 10.53 15.68
CA VAL A 105 6.19 10.93 15.55
C VAL A 105 6.39 11.84 14.34
N GLY A 106 5.68 11.59 13.24
CA GLY A 106 5.79 12.38 12.03
C GLY A 106 5.50 11.60 10.74
N GLU A 107 5.70 12.29 9.62
CA GLU A 107 5.63 11.72 8.27
C GLU A 107 6.97 11.11 7.87
N VAL A 108 6.94 9.92 7.31
CA VAL A 108 8.07 9.24 6.69
C VAL A 108 7.69 9.05 5.23
N ALA A 109 8.38 9.73 4.33
CA ALA A 109 8.31 9.36 2.92
C ALA A 109 8.88 7.94 2.81
N ASP A 110 8.08 7.02 2.27
CA ASP A 110 8.54 5.67 1.96
C ASP A 110 9.49 5.75 0.76
N TRP A 111 10.71 6.22 1.02
CA TRP A 111 11.82 5.92 0.15
C TRP A 111 12.06 4.43 0.40
N SER A 112 11.49 3.58 -0.45
CA SER A 112 11.98 2.22 -0.59
C SER A 112 13.43 2.35 -1.09
N ASP A 113 14.35 2.59 -0.15
CA ASP A 113 15.79 2.46 -0.35
C ASP A 113 16.09 0.96 -0.54
N GLU A 114 15.58 0.38 -1.63
CA GLU A 114 16.20 -0.77 -2.29
C GLU A 114 17.11 -0.26 -3.42
N ASP A 115 17.88 0.79 -3.14
CA ASP A 115 19.13 1.06 -3.86
C ASP A 115 20.29 0.47 -3.02
N LYS A 116 20.52 -0.84 -3.18
CA LYS A 116 21.82 -1.46 -2.92
C LYS A 116 22.16 -2.55 -3.94
#